data_AF-A0A2G9REC2-F1
#
_entry.id   AF-A0A2G9REC2-F1
#
_cell.length_a   1.000
_cell.length_b   1.000
_cell.length_c   1.000
_cell.angle_alpha   90.00
_cell.angle_beta   90.00
_cell.angle_gamma   90.00
#
_symmetry.space_group_name_H-M   'P 1'
#
loop_
_entity.id
_entity.type
_entity.pdbx_description
1 polymer ?
#
loop_
_entity_poly.entity_id
_entity_poly.type
_entity_poly.pdbx_seq_one_letter_code
_entity_poly.pdbx_strand_id
1 'polypeptide(L)'
;MYSYYSTQIAELYIVTCDKAATVTVTIPYSSFSKTVYVSKNSSAEVTLSSSYMVSEAYVTNKAVLVTSDVEVSVFLYLHASGNGDAIALLPLEDLGTEYFIPSSSASGPKKEFAVASGLQENVQLTITVSGHITYNGANYYTGYNISVTLGRQQVIQFISSSDLTGTRVLSTAPVAVFSGHSYYYGFSGNFNPIFEQLHPVRNWGTFFAIFPLFNHTRDIVDIIAADPGTVVNVTNLGKTTQHSLQRGSRVQLTLNNEITVKSSKPIMISYVFQDSKSRTFVSAYDPFLTTVPPSLLGLNYYQFYTKNIYYSFLMIISQASSVSGFYLDQKPLSSYSYWVKESGGFWAWEVSLGKSEGRHEIYHKYLTFTIYVYGVESYTSYGYSMGQETHHPASLQCLSRGAEYSLPYNLLAAANLKVLDIHLEDPQCQGELEGRAVLLKIPFTRCGSTLQHDENGKSYYKNTIYGTIPNTSVHRIEIPVKCELDSNQTINFNLFPQIASSVSRGGNFNVSLKLYKSASFTDPIVEFPIEVDLHSILYLE
;
A
#
# COMPACT_ATOMS: atom_id res chain seq x y z
N MET A 1 -0.36 -6.84 -14.35
CA MET A 1 -0.39 -5.82 -15.42
C MET A 1 -0.12 -6.51 -16.75
N TYR A 2 -0.11 -5.77 -17.86
CA TYR A 2 0.16 -6.31 -19.19
C TYR A 2 1.54 -6.97 -19.26
N SER A 3 1.57 -8.11 -19.92
CA SER A 3 2.81 -8.79 -20.26
C SER A 3 3.00 -8.84 -21.76
N TYR A 4 4.24 -8.65 -22.19
CA TYR A 4 4.64 -8.98 -23.55
C TYR A 4 4.65 -10.51 -23.79
N TYR A 5 4.87 -11.31 -22.75
CA TYR A 5 4.96 -12.76 -22.84
C TYR A 5 3.59 -13.41 -22.64
N SER A 6 3.09 -14.11 -23.66
CA SER A 6 1.85 -14.89 -23.57
C SER A 6 1.92 -16.05 -22.56
N THR A 7 3.13 -16.45 -22.19
CA THR A 7 3.43 -17.55 -21.24
C THR A 7 3.71 -17.08 -19.82
N GLN A 8 3.50 -15.81 -19.47
CA GLN A 8 3.85 -15.32 -18.13
C GLN A 8 2.95 -15.91 -17.04
N ILE A 9 3.57 -16.49 -16.03
CA ILE A 9 2.91 -17.11 -14.87
C ILE A 9 3.07 -16.18 -13.67
N ALA A 10 2.01 -16.08 -12.87
CA ALA A 10 2.02 -15.38 -11.60
C ALA A 10 1.90 -16.40 -10.46
N GLU A 11 2.87 -16.41 -9.55
CA GLU A 11 2.88 -17.28 -8.37
C GLU A 11 2.74 -16.41 -7.12
N LEU A 12 1.68 -16.66 -6.33
CA LEU A 12 1.49 -16.05 -5.02
C LEU A 12 2.08 -16.95 -3.95
N TYR A 13 3.06 -16.44 -3.21
CA TYR A 13 3.64 -17.06 -2.02
C TYR A 13 3.00 -16.47 -0.77
N ILE A 14 2.20 -17.27 -0.11
CA ILE A 14 1.52 -16.91 1.14
C ILE A 14 2.36 -17.45 2.28
N VAL A 15 2.83 -16.57 3.16
CA VAL A 15 3.74 -16.90 4.27
C VAL A 15 3.06 -16.60 5.60
N THR A 16 3.13 -17.57 6.51
CA THR A 16 2.55 -17.48 7.86
C THR A 16 3.62 -17.29 8.92
N CYS A 17 3.24 -16.58 9.98
CA CYS A 17 4.07 -16.38 11.15
C CYS A 17 3.82 -17.45 12.23
N ASP A 18 3.33 -17.07 13.40
CA ASP A 18 3.15 -17.93 14.57
C ASP A 18 1.87 -18.77 14.55
N LYS A 19 0.91 -18.41 13.68
CA LYS A 19 -0.38 -19.07 13.52
C LYS A 19 -0.52 -19.72 12.14
N ALA A 20 -1.26 -20.82 12.08
CA ALA A 20 -1.71 -21.39 10.83
C ALA A 20 -2.84 -20.52 10.24
N ALA A 21 -2.98 -20.53 8.92
CA ALA A 21 -3.91 -19.68 8.18
C ALA A 21 -4.72 -20.50 7.17
N THR A 22 -5.99 -20.15 7.03
CA THR A 22 -6.81 -20.50 5.88
C THR A 22 -6.87 -19.29 4.95
N VAL A 23 -6.31 -19.42 3.77
CA VAL A 23 -6.21 -18.31 2.80
C VAL A 23 -7.02 -18.62 1.56
N THR A 24 -7.85 -17.68 1.13
CA THR A 24 -8.68 -17.79 -0.07
C THR A 24 -8.27 -16.72 -1.07
N VAL A 25 -7.96 -17.16 -2.30
CA VAL A 25 -7.63 -16.31 -3.44
C VAL A 25 -8.79 -16.32 -4.42
N THR A 26 -9.34 -15.14 -4.74
CA THR A 26 -10.48 -15.00 -5.66
C THR A 26 -10.20 -14.06 -6.83
N ILE A 27 -10.76 -14.39 -8.00
CA ILE A 27 -10.76 -13.55 -9.20
C ILE A 27 -12.15 -13.64 -9.86
N PRO A 28 -12.97 -12.57 -9.82
CA PRO A 28 -14.34 -12.65 -10.32
C PRO A 28 -14.46 -12.92 -11.82
N TYR A 29 -13.51 -12.42 -12.64
CA TYR A 29 -13.53 -12.56 -14.11
C TYR A 29 -13.80 -14.00 -14.60
N SER A 30 -13.25 -15.01 -13.92
CA SER A 30 -13.49 -16.42 -14.26
C SER A 30 -14.17 -17.22 -13.14
N SER A 31 -14.76 -16.54 -12.14
CA SER A 31 -15.19 -17.17 -10.89
C SER A 31 -14.11 -18.05 -10.25
N PHE A 32 -12.83 -17.67 -10.40
CA PHE A 32 -11.73 -18.41 -9.79
C PHE A 32 -11.79 -18.23 -8.28
N SER A 33 -11.72 -19.33 -7.56
CA SER A 33 -11.59 -19.36 -6.12
C SER A 33 -10.72 -20.55 -5.74
N LYS A 34 -9.63 -20.29 -5.00
CA LYS A 34 -8.76 -21.33 -4.46
C LYS A 34 -8.52 -21.04 -2.98
N THR A 35 -8.88 -21.99 -2.13
CA THR A 35 -8.59 -21.96 -0.70
C THR A 35 -7.42 -22.89 -0.40
N VAL A 36 -6.45 -22.40 0.36
CA VAL A 36 -5.27 -23.14 0.80
C VAL A 36 -5.15 -23.05 2.32
N TYR A 37 -4.76 -24.15 2.96
CA TYR A 37 -4.39 -24.17 4.36
C TYR A 37 -2.86 -24.08 4.46
N VAL A 38 -2.38 -23.12 5.27
CA VAL A 38 -0.95 -22.87 5.48
C VAL A 38 -0.64 -23.11 6.95
N SER A 39 0.21 -24.08 7.24
CA SER A 39 0.62 -24.37 8.63
C SER A 39 1.45 -23.21 9.19
N LYS A 40 1.46 -23.03 10.52
CA LYS A 40 2.32 -22.03 11.19
C LYS A 40 3.78 -22.15 10.73
N ASN A 41 4.48 -21.02 10.65
CA ASN A 41 5.87 -20.91 10.19
C ASN A 41 6.12 -21.61 8.84
N SER A 42 5.14 -21.55 7.94
CA SER A 42 5.20 -22.21 6.64
C SER A 42 4.72 -21.28 5.53
N SER A 43 4.78 -21.80 4.30
CA SER A 43 4.36 -21.10 3.10
C SER A 43 3.55 -22.01 2.19
N ALA A 44 2.64 -21.42 1.41
CA ALA A 44 1.91 -22.10 0.35
C ALA A 44 1.94 -21.29 -0.94
N GLU A 45 1.86 -21.99 -2.07
CA GLU A 45 1.84 -21.38 -3.39
C GLU A 45 0.44 -21.44 -4.03
N VAL A 46 0.03 -20.31 -4.61
CA VAL A 46 -1.10 -20.23 -5.53
C VAL A 46 -0.65 -19.69 -6.88
N THR A 47 -0.56 -20.60 -7.85
CA THR A 47 -0.30 -20.26 -9.25
C THR A 47 -1.54 -19.69 -9.93
N LEU A 48 -1.37 -18.60 -10.66
CA LEU A 48 -2.39 -17.90 -11.44
C LEU A 48 -2.03 -17.95 -12.94
N SER A 49 -3.04 -18.26 -13.75
CA SER A 49 -2.91 -18.32 -15.22
C SER A 49 -2.68 -16.94 -15.85
N SER A 50 -1.96 -16.90 -16.97
CA SER A 50 -1.74 -15.69 -17.78
C SER A 50 -3.05 -15.05 -18.29
N SER A 51 -4.14 -15.81 -18.35
CA SER A 51 -5.49 -15.32 -18.70
C SER A 51 -6.01 -14.23 -17.75
N TYR A 52 -5.48 -14.13 -16.53
CA TYR A 52 -5.83 -13.10 -15.55
C TYR A 52 -5.07 -11.80 -15.71
N MET A 53 -4.11 -11.72 -16.64
CA MET A 53 -3.44 -10.46 -16.93
C MET A 53 -4.39 -9.45 -17.58
N VAL A 54 -4.21 -8.18 -17.21
CA VAL A 54 -4.89 -7.05 -17.84
C VAL A 54 -4.09 -6.68 -19.08
N SER A 55 -4.74 -6.42 -20.21
CA SER A 55 -4.06 -6.18 -21.49
C SER A 55 -4.47 -4.89 -22.19
N GLU A 56 -5.48 -4.21 -21.67
CA GLU A 56 -6.13 -3.08 -22.34
C GLU A 56 -6.59 -2.04 -21.33
N ALA A 57 -6.75 -0.80 -21.80
CA ALA A 57 -7.14 0.33 -20.97
C ALA A 57 -8.66 0.43 -20.78
N TYR A 58 -9.29 -0.66 -20.32
CA TYR A 58 -10.68 -0.68 -19.85
C TYR A 58 -10.79 -1.37 -18.49
N VAL A 59 -11.90 -1.10 -17.81
CA VAL A 59 -12.17 -1.67 -16.48
C VAL A 59 -12.49 -3.15 -16.61
N THR A 60 -11.80 -3.99 -15.83
CA THR A 60 -11.99 -5.45 -15.83
C THR A 60 -12.19 -6.00 -14.42
N ASN A 61 -12.84 -7.14 -14.29
CA ASN A 61 -13.04 -7.84 -13.01
C ASN A 61 -11.87 -8.81 -12.69
N LYS A 62 -10.65 -8.44 -13.09
CA LYS A 62 -9.44 -9.29 -12.97
C LYS A 62 -8.60 -8.99 -11.72
N ALA A 63 -9.06 -8.12 -10.83
CA ALA A 63 -8.33 -7.85 -9.60
C ALA A 63 -8.31 -9.12 -8.73
N VAL A 64 -7.14 -9.44 -8.20
CA VAL A 64 -6.94 -10.61 -7.32
C VAL A 64 -7.17 -10.16 -5.88
N LEU A 65 -8.06 -10.85 -5.17
CA LEU A 65 -8.27 -10.64 -3.74
C LEU A 65 -7.72 -11.85 -2.97
N VAL A 66 -6.84 -11.59 -2.01
CA VAL A 66 -6.32 -12.60 -1.07
C VAL A 66 -6.93 -12.30 0.30
N THR A 67 -7.68 -13.24 0.85
CA THR A 67 -8.33 -13.12 2.17
C THR A 67 -7.80 -14.20 3.09
N SER A 68 -7.40 -13.85 4.32
CA SER A 68 -6.97 -14.80 5.34
C SER A 68 -7.71 -14.55 6.66
N ASP A 69 -7.87 -15.60 7.44
CA ASP A 69 -8.37 -15.59 8.82
C ASP A 69 -7.33 -15.10 9.85
N VAL A 70 -6.05 -14.97 9.47
CA VAL A 70 -4.96 -14.43 10.30
C VAL A 70 -4.04 -13.53 9.46
N GLU A 71 -3.16 -12.77 10.11
CA GLU A 71 -2.13 -12.01 9.40
C GLU A 71 -1.17 -12.94 8.63
N VAL A 72 -0.97 -12.63 7.35
CA VAL A 72 -0.05 -13.34 6.45
C VAL A 72 0.72 -12.32 5.61
N SER A 73 1.94 -12.66 5.22
CA SER A 73 2.68 -11.93 4.18
C SER A 73 2.43 -12.59 2.83
N VAL A 74 2.24 -11.81 1.78
CA VAL A 74 2.03 -12.33 0.43
C VAL A 74 3.08 -11.75 -0.51
N PHE A 75 3.78 -12.61 -1.23
CA PHE A 75 4.74 -12.21 -2.25
C PHE A 75 4.23 -12.66 -3.62
N LEU A 76 4.34 -11.81 -4.61
CA LEU A 76 4.03 -12.15 -5.99
C LEU A 76 5.32 -12.32 -6.76
N TYR A 77 5.50 -13.48 -7.38
CA TYR A 77 6.58 -13.76 -8.32
C TYR A 77 5.99 -13.89 -9.73
N LEU A 78 6.40 -13.00 -10.63
CA LEU A 78 6.06 -13.10 -12.05
C LEU A 78 7.24 -13.71 -12.79
N HIS A 79 7.00 -14.68 -13.66
CA HIS A 79 8.06 -15.22 -14.52
C HIS A 79 7.56 -15.72 -15.88
N ALA A 80 8.41 -15.59 -16.89
CA ALA A 80 8.16 -16.07 -18.25
C ALA A 80 9.48 -16.38 -18.97
N SER A 81 9.69 -17.63 -19.39
CA SER A 81 10.76 -18.01 -20.33
C SER A 81 12.15 -17.47 -19.96
N GLY A 82 12.52 -17.52 -18.68
CA GLY A 82 13.80 -17.03 -18.17
C GLY A 82 13.82 -15.56 -17.75
N ASN A 83 12.68 -14.86 -17.75
CA ASN A 83 12.54 -13.51 -17.19
C ASN A 83 11.70 -13.59 -15.91
N GLY A 84 11.94 -12.69 -14.96
CA GLY A 84 11.16 -12.65 -13.75
C GLY A 84 11.32 -11.35 -12.98
N ASP A 85 10.38 -11.13 -12.07
CA ASP A 85 10.44 -10.08 -11.06
C ASP A 85 9.55 -10.49 -9.87
N ALA A 86 9.74 -9.91 -8.70
CA ALA A 86 9.00 -10.24 -7.49
C ALA A 86 8.70 -9.00 -6.65
N ILE A 87 7.51 -8.97 -6.06
CA ILE A 87 7.06 -7.89 -5.18
C ILE A 87 6.53 -8.43 -3.86
N ALA A 88 6.71 -7.66 -2.78
CA ALA A 88 5.98 -7.85 -1.54
C ALA A 88 4.63 -7.11 -1.65
N LEU A 89 3.52 -7.83 -1.47
CA LEU A 89 2.20 -7.23 -1.60
C LEU A 89 1.77 -6.53 -0.31
N LEU A 90 1.15 -5.37 -0.46
CA LEU A 90 0.61 -4.60 0.64
C LEU A 90 -0.77 -5.11 1.05
N PRO A 91 -1.03 -5.25 2.35
CA PRO A 91 -2.37 -5.56 2.83
C PRO A 91 -3.29 -4.34 2.68
N LEU A 92 -4.61 -4.54 2.78
CA LEU A 92 -5.61 -3.50 2.50
C LEU A 92 -5.46 -2.28 3.42
N GLU A 93 -5.05 -2.50 4.67
CA GLU A 93 -4.82 -1.46 5.67
C GLU A 93 -3.66 -0.53 5.31
N ASP A 94 -2.72 -0.95 4.47
CA ASP A 94 -1.58 -0.14 4.00
C ASP A 94 -1.89 0.62 2.70
N LEU A 95 -3.02 0.35 2.05
CA LEU A 95 -3.48 1.07 0.87
C LEU A 95 -4.08 2.44 1.22
N GLY A 96 -3.98 3.40 0.30
CA GLY A 96 -4.43 4.78 0.50
C GLY A 96 -5.14 5.33 -0.73
N THR A 97 -5.33 6.65 -0.74
CA THR A 97 -6.16 7.34 -1.73
C THR A 97 -5.40 8.26 -2.68
N GLU A 98 -4.11 8.49 -2.43
CA GLU A 98 -3.29 9.38 -3.26
C GLU A 98 -1.95 8.71 -3.57
N TYR A 99 -1.60 8.68 -4.86
CA TYR A 99 -0.37 8.09 -5.38
C TYR A 99 0.21 8.96 -6.49
N PHE A 100 1.53 8.86 -6.68
CA PHE A 100 2.21 9.37 -7.86
C PHE A 100 2.96 8.22 -8.54
N ILE A 101 2.79 8.11 -9.85
CA ILE A 101 3.41 7.06 -10.64
C ILE A 101 4.91 7.37 -10.81
N PRO A 102 5.84 6.49 -10.40
CA PRO A 102 7.23 6.54 -10.84
C PRO A 102 7.34 5.88 -12.22
N SER A 103 7.97 6.53 -13.18
CA SER A 103 8.22 5.94 -14.48
C SER A 103 9.68 6.15 -14.86
N SER A 104 10.48 5.10 -14.80
CA SER A 104 11.89 5.18 -15.21
C SER A 104 12.03 5.81 -16.60
N SER A 105 12.99 6.72 -16.70
CA SER A 105 13.39 7.44 -17.92
C SER A 105 14.06 6.55 -18.97
N ALA A 106 14.42 5.31 -18.60
CA ALA A 106 15.13 4.41 -19.49
C ALA A 106 14.35 4.09 -20.77
N SER A 107 15.10 3.80 -21.83
CA SER A 107 14.56 3.47 -23.14
C SER A 107 13.77 2.17 -23.08
N GLY A 108 12.48 2.23 -23.45
CA GLY A 108 11.61 1.05 -23.56
C GLY A 108 10.21 1.46 -24.01
N PRO A 109 9.61 0.79 -25.01
CA PRO A 109 8.22 1.05 -25.38
C PRO A 109 7.28 0.43 -24.33
N LYS A 110 6.30 1.19 -23.81
CA LYS A 110 5.21 0.72 -22.91
C LYS A 110 5.52 0.72 -21.39
N LYS A 111 5.66 1.93 -20.85
CA LYS A 111 5.48 2.23 -19.42
C LYS A 111 4.03 2.01 -19.03
N GLU A 112 3.78 1.56 -17.81
CA GLU A 112 2.44 1.22 -17.39
C GLU A 112 2.19 1.46 -15.91
N PHE A 113 0.91 1.64 -15.58
CA PHE A 113 0.44 1.55 -14.22
C PHE A 113 -0.98 0.98 -14.20
N ALA A 114 -1.35 0.34 -13.10
CA ALA A 114 -2.69 -0.19 -12.88
C ALA A 114 -3.23 0.25 -11.53
N VAL A 115 -4.55 0.43 -11.46
CA VAL A 115 -5.27 0.80 -10.25
C VAL A 115 -6.35 -0.25 -10.01
N ALA A 116 -6.32 -0.89 -8.85
CA ALA A 116 -7.26 -1.94 -8.46
C ALA A 116 -8.03 -1.55 -7.20
N SER A 117 -9.34 -1.76 -7.22
CA SER A 117 -10.19 -1.65 -6.05
C SER A 117 -10.25 -2.98 -5.30
N GLY A 118 -10.37 -2.90 -3.97
CA GLY A 118 -10.59 -4.05 -3.10
C GLY A 118 -12.08 -4.39 -2.97
N LEU A 119 -12.61 -4.18 -1.77
CA LEU A 119 -13.98 -4.56 -1.39
C LEU A 119 -15.06 -3.49 -1.68
N GLN A 120 -14.64 -2.30 -2.11
CA GLN A 120 -15.53 -1.15 -2.29
C GLN A 120 -16.30 -1.23 -3.60
N GLU A 121 -17.61 -0.98 -3.55
CA GLU A 121 -18.51 -1.09 -4.72
C GLU A 121 -18.50 0.15 -5.62
N ASN A 122 -18.02 1.30 -5.14
CA ASN A 122 -17.95 2.53 -5.91
C ASN A 122 -16.74 3.37 -5.49
N VAL A 123 -15.66 3.26 -6.25
CA VAL A 123 -14.44 4.04 -6.09
C VAL A 123 -14.28 4.94 -7.29
N GLN A 124 -14.38 6.25 -7.08
CA GLN A 124 -14.12 7.23 -8.13
C GLN A 124 -12.64 7.56 -8.16
N LEU A 125 -12.03 7.42 -9.32
CA LEU A 125 -10.65 7.78 -9.60
C LEU A 125 -10.60 9.09 -10.38
N THR A 126 -9.72 9.99 -9.97
CA THR A 126 -9.27 11.15 -10.74
C THR A 126 -7.78 10.99 -11.02
N ILE A 127 -7.42 10.82 -12.29
CA ILE A 127 -6.04 10.65 -12.75
C ILE A 127 -5.60 11.94 -13.44
N THR A 128 -4.73 12.71 -12.80
CA THR A 128 -4.12 13.89 -13.41
C THR A 128 -2.85 13.47 -14.12
N VAL A 129 -2.88 13.52 -15.45
CA VAL A 129 -1.84 12.96 -16.33
C VAL A 129 -0.57 13.79 -16.27
N SER A 130 0.58 13.12 -16.23
CA SER A 130 1.89 13.64 -16.60
C SER A 130 2.37 12.89 -17.84
N GLY A 131 2.78 13.61 -18.88
CA GLY A 131 3.14 13.02 -20.17
C GLY A 131 1.94 12.87 -21.11
N HIS A 132 1.72 11.67 -21.63
CA HIS A 132 0.66 11.37 -22.60
C HIS A 132 0.06 10.00 -22.31
N ILE A 133 -1.27 9.90 -22.31
CA ILE A 133 -2.03 8.65 -22.17
C ILE A 133 -3.12 8.64 -23.24
N THR A 134 -3.29 7.52 -23.94
CA THR A 134 -4.46 7.29 -24.78
C THR A 134 -5.46 6.42 -24.01
N TYR A 135 -6.68 6.92 -23.84
CA TYR A 135 -7.76 6.24 -23.12
C TYR A 135 -9.09 6.46 -23.82
N ASN A 136 -9.83 5.37 -24.05
CA ASN A 136 -11.13 5.38 -24.73
C ASN A 136 -11.13 6.13 -26.08
N GLY A 137 -10.09 5.95 -26.88
CA GLY A 137 -9.90 6.61 -28.17
C GLY A 137 -9.49 8.09 -28.11
N ALA A 138 -9.37 8.68 -26.92
CA ALA A 138 -8.96 10.06 -26.72
C ALA A 138 -7.52 10.17 -26.19
N ASN A 139 -6.84 11.26 -26.52
CA ASN A 139 -5.50 11.58 -26.03
C ASN A 139 -5.56 12.55 -24.85
N TYR A 140 -4.89 12.20 -23.76
CA TYR A 140 -4.75 13.01 -22.56
C TYR A 140 -3.29 13.39 -22.38
N TYR A 141 -3.03 14.69 -22.22
CA TYR A 141 -1.68 15.23 -22.05
C TYR A 141 -1.47 15.73 -20.62
N THR A 142 -0.24 16.16 -20.30
CA THR A 142 0.10 16.75 -19.01
C THR A 142 -0.96 17.76 -18.52
N GLY A 143 -1.46 17.55 -17.31
CA GLY A 143 -2.46 18.40 -16.65
C GLY A 143 -3.91 18.02 -16.95
N TYR A 144 -4.18 17.11 -17.89
CA TYR A 144 -5.54 16.64 -18.17
C TYR A 144 -5.97 15.62 -17.13
N ASN A 145 -7.27 15.55 -16.86
CA ASN A 145 -7.86 14.59 -15.92
C ASN A 145 -8.60 13.47 -16.67
N ILE A 146 -8.34 12.24 -16.27
CA ILE A 146 -9.15 11.05 -16.62
C ILE A 146 -9.98 10.68 -15.39
N SER A 147 -11.29 10.51 -15.57
CA SER A 147 -12.19 10.02 -14.51
C SER A 147 -12.62 8.59 -14.80
N VAL A 148 -12.51 7.72 -13.81
CA VAL A 148 -12.86 6.29 -13.92
C VAL A 148 -13.58 5.88 -12.64
N THR A 149 -14.62 5.05 -12.74
CA THR A 149 -15.24 4.42 -11.56
C THR A 149 -14.87 2.94 -11.54
N LEU A 150 -14.37 2.47 -10.40
CA LEU A 150 -14.13 1.05 -10.14
C LEU A 150 -15.14 0.55 -9.11
N GLY A 151 -15.81 -0.56 -9.42
CA GLY A 151 -16.55 -1.36 -8.47
C GLY A 151 -15.66 -2.41 -7.79
N ARG A 152 -16.26 -3.30 -7.01
CA ARG A 152 -15.55 -4.29 -6.21
C ARG A 152 -14.70 -5.24 -7.06
N GLN A 153 -13.45 -5.46 -6.65
CA GLN A 153 -12.47 -6.32 -7.34
C GLN A 153 -12.31 -5.98 -8.84
N GLN A 154 -12.41 -4.68 -9.16
CA GLN A 154 -12.15 -4.17 -10.50
C GLN A 154 -10.78 -3.54 -10.61
N VAL A 155 -10.19 -3.63 -11.79
CA VAL A 155 -8.88 -3.07 -12.11
C VAL A 155 -8.92 -2.39 -13.48
N ILE A 156 -8.21 -1.28 -13.59
CA ILE A 156 -7.90 -0.60 -14.85
C ILE A 156 -6.39 -0.45 -15.00
N GLN A 157 -5.90 -0.53 -16.24
CA GLN A 157 -4.50 -0.30 -16.57
C GLN A 157 -4.37 0.82 -17.60
N PHE A 158 -3.26 1.57 -17.52
CA PHE A 158 -2.85 2.52 -18.54
C PHE A 158 -1.46 2.16 -19.04
N ILE A 159 -1.25 2.31 -20.35
CA ILE A 159 0.03 2.03 -21.02
C ILE A 159 0.39 3.26 -21.86
N SER A 160 1.67 3.66 -21.83
CA SER A 160 2.18 4.80 -22.59
C SER A 160 3.63 4.61 -23.04
N SER A 161 4.02 5.27 -24.13
CA SER A 161 5.42 5.46 -24.51
C SER A 161 6.06 6.67 -23.81
N SER A 162 5.26 7.63 -23.36
CA SER A 162 5.71 8.82 -22.65
C SER A 162 6.05 8.51 -21.21
N ASP A 163 6.99 9.27 -20.65
CA ASP A 163 7.26 9.26 -19.21
C ASP A 163 6.01 9.66 -18.44
N LEU A 164 5.54 8.78 -17.55
CA LEU A 164 4.35 8.99 -16.74
C LEU A 164 4.68 9.50 -15.33
N THR A 165 5.95 9.81 -15.06
CA THR A 165 6.39 10.25 -13.73
C THR A 165 5.61 11.47 -13.28
N GLY A 166 5.03 11.38 -12.10
CA GLY A 166 4.22 12.45 -11.53
C GLY A 166 2.76 12.44 -11.95
N THR A 167 2.31 11.47 -12.76
CA THR A 167 0.88 11.20 -12.92
C THR A 167 0.29 10.93 -11.55
N ARG A 168 -0.71 11.72 -11.17
CA ARG A 168 -1.35 11.63 -9.86
C ARG A 168 -2.60 10.77 -9.96
N VAL A 169 -2.69 9.74 -9.13
CA VAL A 169 -3.91 8.95 -8.94
C VAL A 169 -4.54 9.38 -7.63
N LEU A 170 -5.73 9.96 -7.69
CA LEU A 170 -6.55 10.27 -6.52
C LEU A 170 -7.81 9.40 -6.54
N SER A 171 -8.18 8.80 -5.41
CA SER A 171 -9.37 7.97 -5.28
C SER A 171 -10.24 8.37 -4.08
N THR A 172 -11.53 8.05 -4.12
CA THR A 172 -12.46 8.29 -3.00
C THR A 172 -12.35 7.24 -1.89
N ALA A 173 -11.68 6.11 -2.14
CA ALA A 173 -11.44 5.05 -1.17
C ALA A 173 -10.10 4.35 -1.46
N PRO A 174 -9.50 3.62 -0.49
CA PRO A 174 -8.23 2.95 -0.68
C PRO A 174 -8.18 2.02 -1.90
N VAL A 175 -7.09 2.12 -2.68
CA VAL A 175 -6.84 1.31 -3.89
C VAL A 175 -5.42 0.79 -3.91
N ALA A 176 -5.19 -0.35 -4.58
CA ALA A 176 -3.84 -0.79 -4.89
C ALA A 176 -3.40 -0.15 -6.20
N VAL A 177 -2.21 0.47 -6.21
CA VAL A 177 -1.62 1.05 -7.42
C VAL A 177 -0.32 0.34 -7.71
N PHE A 178 -0.18 -0.13 -8.94
CA PHE A 178 1.03 -0.78 -9.44
C PHE A 178 1.63 0.09 -10.53
N SER A 179 2.96 0.12 -10.63
CA SER A 179 3.66 0.79 -11.71
C SER A 179 4.82 -0.04 -12.21
N GLY A 180 5.15 0.11 -13.49
CA GLY A 180 6.26 -0.62 -14.07
C GLY A 180 6.42 -0.34 -15.56
N HIS A 181 7.14 -1.25 -16.20
CA HIS A 181 7.33 -1.29 -17.63
C HIS A 181 7.06 -2.70 -18.06
N SER A 182 6.09 -2.87 -18.97
CA SER A 182 6.00 -4.14 -19.68
C SER A 182 7.24 -4.38 -20.53
N TYR A 183 8.01 -3.32 -20.85
CA TYR A 183 9.30 -3.35 -21.54
C TYR A 183 10.37 -2.42 -20.98
N TYR A 184 11.37 -3.02 -20.33
CA TYR A 184 12.55 -2.31 -19.84
C TYR A 184 13.86 -2.86 -20.42
N TYR A 185 14.71 -1.98 -20.97
CA TYR A 185 16.08 -2.31 -21.37
C TYR A 185 17.06 -1.90 -20.26
N GLY A 186 17.64 -2.89 -19.58
CA GLY A 186 18.76 -2.69 -18.66
C GLY A 186 20.11 -2.82 -19.34
N PHE A 187 21.19 -2.92 -18.55
CA PHE A 187 22.54 -3.11 -19.09
C PHE A 187 22.86 -4.56 -19.49
N SER A 188 21.98 -5.52 -19.20
CA SER A 188 22.13 -6.92 -19.65
C SER A 188 21.95 -7.09 -21.16
N GLY A 189 21.30 -6.13 -21.81
CA GLY A 189 20.95 -6.17 -23.24
C GLY A 189 19.66 -6.92 -23.55
N ASN A 190 19.07 -7.61 -22.55
CA ASN A 190 17.77 -8.25 -22.66
C ASN A 190 16.66 -7.36 -22.11
N PHE A 191 15.44 -7.72 -22.48
CA PHE A 191 14.23 -7.07 -22.04
C PHE A 191 13.65 -7.82 -20.85
N ASN A 192 13.26 -7.08 -19.80
CA ASN A 192 12.54 -7.63 -18.66
C ASN A 192 11.28 -6.80 -18.37
N PRO A 193 10.13 -7.43 -18.08
CA PRO A 193 9.05 -6.74 -17.39
C PRO A 193 9.49 -6.42 -15.95
N ILE A 194 9.36 -5.16 -15.56
CA ILE A 194 9.65 -4.73 -14.18
C ILE A 194 8.40 -4.09 -13.60
N PHE A 195 8.13 -4.32 -12.32
CA PHE A 195 6.96 -3.73 -11.69
C PHE A 195 7.05 -3.68 -10.17
N GLU A 196 6.27 -2.78 -9.56
CA GLU A 196 6.19 -2.63 -8.12
C GLU A 196 4.76 -2.25 -7.70
N GLN A 197 4.33 -2.70 -6.52
CA GLN A 197 3.15 -2.15 -5.85
C GLN A 197 3.57 -0.89 -5.09
N LEU A 198 2.96 0.24 -5.43
CA LEU A 198 3.30 1.53 -4.84
C LEU A 198 2.67 1.67 -3.47
N HIS A 199 3.43 2.29 -2.56
CA HIS A 199 2.90 2.83 -1.32
C HIS A 199 2.21 4.19 -1.55
N PRO A 200 1.06 4.46 -0.90
CA PRO A 200 0.37 5.74 -1.00
C PRO A 200 1.18 6.88 -0.39
N VAL A 201 0.87 8.13 -0.75
CA VAL A 201 1.54 9.34 -0.24
C VAL A 201 1.61 9.39 1.28
N ARG A 202 0.60 8.86 1.99
CA ARG A 202 0.58 8.81 3.47
C ARG A 202 1.68 7.93 4.08
N ASN A 203 2.28 7.01 3.31
CA ASN A 203 3.37 6.12 3.72
C ASN A 203 4.75 6.68 3.31
N TRP A 204 4.80 7.84 2.65
CA TRP A 204 6.05 8.45 2.21
C TRP A 204 6.82 9.05 3.39
N GLY A 205 8.14 9.19 3.24
CA GLY A 205 9.03 9.63 4.32
C GLY A 205 9.92 10.80 3.97
N THR A 206 10.69 11.28 4.94
CA THR A 206 11.56 12.46 4.80
C THR A 206 13.05 12.16 4.94
N PHE A 207 13.41 10.92 5.28
CA PHE A 207 14.79 10.49 5.45
C PHE A 207 15.02 9.10 4.85
N PHE A 208 16.06 8.97 4.03
CA PHE A 208 16.47 7.73 3.40
C PHE A 208 18.00 7.61 3.42
N ALA A 209 18.50 6.46 3.87
CA ALA A 209 19.85 5.99 3.60
C ALA A 209 19.77 4.92 2.50
N ILE A 210 20.43 5.16 1.38
CA ILE A 210 20.30 4.35 0.16
C ILE A 210 21.68 3.79 -0.18
N PHE A 211 21.76 2.48 -0.36
CA PHE A 211 22.99 1.77 -0.63
C PHE A 211 22.86 1.03 -1.98
N PRO A 212 23.88 1.05 -2.84
CA PRO A 212 23.87 0.23 -4.03
C PRO A 212 23.88 -1.26 -3.67
N LEU A 213 22.96 -2.03 -4.24
CA LEU A 213 22.97 -3.49 -4.18
C LEU A 213 24.21 -4.01 -4.93
N PHE A 214 24.89 -5.03 -4.41
CA PHE A 214 26.12 -5.57 -4.99
C PHE A 214 27.23 -4.54 -5.31
N ASN A 215 27.25 -3.39 -4.64
CA ASN A 215 28.18 -2.30 -5.00
C ASN A 215 28.07 -1.92 -6.49
N HIS A 216 26.84 -1.92 -7.01
CA HIS A 216 26.50 -1.37 -8.31
C HIS A 216 26.89 0.10 -8.41
N THR A 217 27.13 0.55 -9.63
CA THR A 217 27.48 1.95 -9.89
C THR A 217 26.69 2.56 -11.02
N ARG A 218 25.57 1.95 -11.42
CA ARG A 218 24.74 2.41 -12.54
C ARG A 218 23.24 2.20 -12.31
N ASP A 219 22.86 1.88 -11.08
CA ASP A 219 21.44 1.80 -10.73
C ASP A 219 20.82 3.20 -10.73
N ILE A 220 19.51 3.29 -10.95
CA ILE A 220 18.80 4.57 -11.01
C ILE A 220 17.96 4.74 -9.76
N VAL A 221 17.97 5.95 -9.23
CA VAL A 221 17.09 6.38 -8.15
C VAL A 221 16.30 7.58 -8.61
N ASP A 222 14.97 7.49 -8.58
CA ASP A 222 14.09 8.65 -8.79
C ASP A 222 13.51 9.09 -7.44
N ILE A 223 13.69 10.37 -7.11
CA ILE A 223 13.14 11.01 -5.91
C ILE A 223 11.94 11.85 -6.34
N ILE A 224 10.74 11.52 -5.85
CA ILE A 224 9.47 12.12 -6.27
C ILE A 224 8.82 12.84 -5.09
N ALA A 225 8.33 14.07 -5.31
CA ALA A 225 7.64 14.85 -4.29
C ALA A 225 6.12 14.85 -4.47
N ALA A 226 5.38 14.67 -3.36
CA ALA A 226 3.92 14.77 -3.36
C ALA A 226 3.48 16.22 -3.24
N ASP A 227 4.25 17.05 -2.53
CA ASP A 227 3.92 18.43 -2.25
C ASP A 227 4.82 19.42 -3.02
N PRO A 228 4.27 20.56 -3.45
CA PRO A 228 5.07 21.61 -4.07
C PRO A 228 6.00 22.28 -3.05
N GLY A 229 7.10 22.83 -3.56
CA GLY A 229 8.13 23.47 -2.74
C GLY A 229 8.86 22.50 -1.80
N THR A 230 8.94 21.22 -2.18
CA THR A 230 9.68 20.22 -1.40
C THR A 230 11.16 20.38 -1.66
N VAL A 231 11.89 20.86 -0.66
CA VAL A 231 13.36 20.92 -0.68
C VAL A 231 13.93 19.56 -0.32
N VAL A 232 14.82 19.03 -1.17
CA VAL A 232 15.51 17.74 -1.03
C VAL A 232 17.02 17.98 -1.01
N ASN A 233 17.69 17.48 0.02
CA ASN A 233 19.15 17.49 0.14
C ASN A 233 19.66 16.06 -0.04
N VAL A 234 20.51 15.86 -1.05
CA VAL A 234 21.17 14.59 -1.35
C VAL A 234 22.63 14.72 -0.94
N THR A 235 23.09 13.90 -0.01
CA THR A 235 24.49 13.86 0.44
C THR A 235 25.17 12.60 -0.10
N ASN A 236 26.29 12.78 -0.82
CA ASN A 236 27.11 11.72 -1.40
C ASN A 236 28.59 12.06 -1.16
N LEU A 237 29.37 11.14 -0.59
CA LEU A 237 30.79 11.34 -0.25
C LEU A 237 31.07 12.68 0.47
N GLY A 238 30.22 13.04 1.44
CA GLY A 238 30.32 14.28 2.22
C GLY A 238 29.87 15.56 1.49
N LYS A 239 29.58 15.51 0.19
CA LYS A 239 29.05 16.64 -0.57
C LYS A 239 27.53 16.60 -0.58
N THR A 240 26.90 17.73 -0.22
CA THR A 240 25.43 17.86 -0.25
C THR A 240 25.00 18.72 -1.43
N THR A 241 24.07 18.21 -2.23
CA THR A 241 23.40 18.92 -3.33
C THR A 241 21.94 19.11 -2.96
N GLN A 242 21.43 20.33 -3.15
CA GLN A 242 20.03 20.67 -2.89
C GLN A 242 19.23 20.72 -4.19
N HIS A 243 18.00 20.22 -4.12
CA HIS A 243 17.00 20.26 -5.19
C HIS A 243 15.68 20.82 -4.63
N SER A 244 14.95 21.55 -5.45
CA SER A 244 13.58 22.01 -5.13
C SER A 244 12.60 21.34 -6.07
N LEU A 245 11.66 20.58 -5.52
CA LEU A 245 10.68 19.82 -6.26
C LEU A 245 9.28 20.44 -6.16
N GLN A 246 8.58 20.46 -7.29
CA GLN A 246 7.14 20.69 -7.36
C GLN A 246 6.38 19.36 -7.20
N ARG A 247 5.07 19.45 -6.95
CA ARG A 247 4.17 18.29 -6.89
C ARG A 247 4.34 17.41 -8.13
N GLY A 248 4.53 16.11 -7.92
CA GLY A 248 4.73 15.10 -8.97
C GLY A 248 6.07 15.18 -9.71
N SER A 249 6.88 16.22 -9.51
CA SER A 249 8.19 16.31 -10.16
C SER A 249 9.22 15.39 -9.50
N ARG A 250 10.27 15.05 -10.25
CA ARG A 250 11.34 14.19 -9.78
C ARG A 250 12.73 14.80 -9.91
N VAL A 251 13.65 14.27 -9.10
CA VAL A 251 15.09 14.31 -9.38
C VAL A 251 15.55 12.88 -9.63
N GLN A 252 16.18 12.65 -10.77
CA GLN A 252 16.77 11.37 -11.11
C GLN A 252 18.27 11.39 -10.83
N LEU A 253 18.78 10.34 -10.20
CA LEU A 253 20.18 10.16 -9.86
C LEU A 253 20.67 8.80 -10.35
N THR A 254 21.91 8.75 -10.80
CA THR A 254 22.64 7.48 -10.94
C THR A 254 23.33 7.17 -9.62
N LEU A 255 23.02 6.00 -9.05
CA LEU A 255 23.54 5.57 -7.77
C LEU A 255 24.92 4.92 -7.96
N ASN A 256 25.96 5.70 -7.69
CA ASN A 256 27.36 5.27 -7.82
C ASN A 256 28.00 4.87 -6.48
N ASN A 257 27.48 5.43 -5.38
CA ASN A 257 27.90 5.19 -4.01
C ASN A 257 26.66 5.27 -3.11
N GLU A 258 26.80 4.91 -1.85
CA GLU A 258 25.80 5.19 -0.82
C GLU A 258 25.50 6.69 -0.70
N ILE A 259 24.22 7.01 -0.55
CA ILE A 259 23.73 8.39 -0.40
C ILE A 259 22.76 8.47 0.77
N THR A 260 22.68 9.67 1.36
CA THR A 260 21.55 10.01 2.22
C THR A 260 20.70 11.09 1.58
N VAL A 261 19.39 10.96 1.74
CA VAL A 261 18.40 11.90 1.22
C VAL A 261 17.58 12.41 2.39
N LYS A 262 17.58 13.74 2.56
CA LYS A 262 16.77 14.45 3.55
C LYS A 262 15.84 15.41 2.84
N SER A 263 14.54 15.38 3.15
CA SER A 263 13.58 16.30 2.56
C SER A 263 12.78 17.06 3.62
N SER A 264 12.30 18.25 3.23
CA SER A 264 11.43 19.10 4.05
C SER A 264 9.99 18.59 4.14
N LYS A 265 9.56 17.76 3.19
CA LYS A 265 8.22 17.15 3.10
C LYS A 265 8.34 15.71 2.59
N PRO A 266 7.32 14.85 2.81
CA PRO A 266 7.37 13.46 2.38
C PRO A 266 7.65 13.28 0.88
N ILE A 267 8.55 12.36 0.57
CA ILE A 267 8.94 11.96 -0.79
C ILE A 267 8.87 10.43 -0.90
N MET A 268 8.71 9.93 -2.13
CA MET A 268 8.95 8.53 -2.48
C MET A 268 10.25 8.42 -3.25
N ILE A 269 10.92 7.29 -3.07
CA ILE A 269 12.12 6.96 -3.82
C ILE A 269 11.89 5.62 -4.51
N SER A 270 11.94 5.60 -5.85
CA SER A 270 12.00 4.35 -6.62
C SER A 270 13.45 4.03 -6.98
N TYR A 271 13.78 2.74 -6.91
CA TYR A 271 15.09 2.18 -7.20
C TYR A 271 14.96 1.23 -8.38
N VAL A 272 15.69 1.51 -9.46
CA VAL A 272 15.82 0.59 -10.59
C VAL A 272 17.18 -0.06 -10.53
N PHE A 273 17.18 -1.33 -10.16
CA PHE A 273 18.35 -2.19 -10.28
C PHE A 273 18.54 -2.50 -11.76
N GLN A 274 19.66 -2.11 -12.34
CA GLN A 274 19.88 -2.31 -13.78
C GLN A 274 21.34 -2.49 -14.18
N ASP A 275 22.29 -2.13 -13.31
CA ASP A 275 23.68 -2.48 -13.55
C ASP A 275 23.76 -4.01 -13.70
N SER A 276 24.55 -4.49 -14.66
CA SER A 276 24.69 -5.92 -14.96
C SER A 276 26.17 -6.26 -15.04
N LYS A 277 26.88 -6.08 -13.91
CA LYS A 277 28.30 -6.43 -13.83
C LYS A 277 28.43 -7.94 -13.68
N SER A 278 29.27 -8.55 -14.50
CA SER A 278 29.73 -9.93 -14.28
C SER A 278 30.32 -10.05 -12.88
N ARG A 279 29.80 -10.99 -12.10
CA ARG A 279 30.23 -11.30 -10.74
C ARG A 279 30.67 -12.76 -10.70
N THR A 280 31.26 -13.15 -9.57
CA THR A 280 31.64 -14.54 -9.28
C THR A 280 30.49 -15.55 -9.39
N PHE A 281 29.23 -15.10 -9.24
CA PHE A 281 28.06 -15.97 -9.22
C PHE A 281 27.38 -16.11 -10.59
N VAL A 282 27.34 -15.02 -11.38
CA VAL A 282 26.63 -14.94 -12.67
C VAL A 282 27.26 -13.88 -13.57
N SER A 283 27.22 -14.10 -14.89
CA SER A 283 27.86 -13.23 -15.90
C SER A 283 27.06 -11.97 -16.23
N ALA A 284 25.73 -12.06 -16.22
CA ALA A 284 24.80 -10.97 -16.45
C ALA A 284 23.44 -11.34 -15.84
N TYR A 285 22.64 -10.34 -15.50
CA TYR A 285 21.31 -10.50 -14.90
C TYR A 285 20.45 -9.28 -15.25
N ASP A 286 19.15 -9.48 -15.22
CA ASP A 286 18.20 -8.49 -15.71
C ASP A 286 17.85 -7.43 -14.66
N PRO A 287 17.24 -6.31 -15.08
CA PRO A 287 16.83 -5.25 -14.16
C PRO A 287 15.54 -5.60 -13.39
N PHE A 288 15.33 -4.99 -12.24
CA PHE A 288 14.06 -5.01 -11.50
C PHE A 288 13.74 -3.61 -10.93
N LEU A 289 12.47 -3.39 -10.58
CA LEU A 289 11.99 -2.16 -9.96
C LEU A 289 11.59 -2.43 -8.51
N THR A 290 12.03 -1.58 -7.58
CA THR A 290 11.44 -1.54 -6.25
C THR A 290 11.34 -0.12 -5.71
N THR A 291 10.69 0.06 -4.56
CA THR A 291 10.74 1.32 -3.80
C THR A 291 11.75 1.24 -2.66
N VAL A 292 12.25 2.38 -2.20
CA VAL A 292 13.20 2.47 -1.08
C VAL A 292 12.44 2.85 0.19
N PRO A 293 12.38 2.00 1.23
CA PRO A 293 11.73 2.34 2.47
C PRO A 293 12.33 3.55 3.18
N PRO A 294 11.51 4.49 3.72
CA PRO A 294 12.02 5.50 4.62
C PRO A 294 12.72 4.84 5.80
N SER A 295 13.97 5.22 6.06
CA SER A 295 14.82 4.46 6.99
C SER A 295 14.35 4.54 8.46
N LEU A 296 13.41 5.43 8.75
CA LEU A 296 12.82 5.62 10.09
C LEU A 296 11.46 4.92 10.26
N LEU A 297 10.92 4.27 9.23
CA LEU A 297 9.62 3.57 9.28
C LEU A 297 9.76 2.03 9.30
N GLY A 298 10.99 1.54 9.49
CA GLY A 298 11.25 0.10 9.55
C GLY A 298 10.61 -0.59 10.76
N LEU A 299 10.45 -1.91 10.64
CA LEU A 299 10.05 -2.83 11.71
C LEU A 299 11.28 -3.50 12.33
N ASN A 300 11.06 -4.21 13.43
CA ASN A 300 12.08 -5.02 14.09
C ASN A 300 11.95 -6.52 13.76
N TYR A 301 10.99 -6.91 12.90
CA TYR A 301 10.71 -8.28 12.52
C TYR A 301 10.16 -8.31 11.09
N TYR A 302 10.70 -9.20 10.25
CA TYR A 302 10.19 -9.46 8.91
C TYR A 302 10.19 -10.96 8.62
N GLN A 303 9.22 -11.38 7.82
CA GLN A 303 9.26 -12.64 7.09
C GLN A 303 9.29 -12.35 5.62
N PHE A 304 10.06 -13.14 4.87
CA PHE A 304 10.20 -12.97 3.44
C PHE A 304 10.41 -14.33 2.76
N TYR A 305 10.31 -14.36 1.43
CA TYR A 305 10.39 -15.59 0.65
C TYR A 305 11.46 -15.50 -0.44
N THR A 306 12.24 -16.57 -0.61
CA THR A 306 13.28 -16.69 -1.64
C THR A 306 13.03 -17.89 -2.56
N LYS A 307 13.69 -17.89 -3.72
CA LYS A 307 13.57 -18.91 -4.77
C LYS A 307 14.94 -19.55 -5.03
N ASN A 308 15.01 -20.88 -5.06
CA ASN A 308 16.25 -21.64 -5.23
C ASN A 308 16.89 -21.50 -6.62
N ILE A 309 16.14 -21.03 -7.61
CA ILE A 309 16.66 -20.76 -8.96
C ILE A 309 17.56 -19.52 -8.98
N TYR A 310 17.54 -18.68 -7.95
CA TYR A 310 18.36 -17.48 -7.82
C TYR A 310 19.39 -17.62 -6.70
N TYR A 311 20.56 -17.01 -6.89
CA TYR A 311 21.39 -16.63 -5.75
C TYR A 311 20.71 -15.45 -5.06
N SER A 312 20.18 -15.69 -3.86
CA SER A 312 19.41 -14.68 -3.11
C SER A 312 20.27 -13.97 -2.07
N PHE A 313 19.92 -12.71 -1.81
CA PHE A 313 20.63 -11.80 -0.92
C PHE A 313 19.63 -11.00 -0.09
N LEU A 314 20.04 -10.66 1.13
CA LEU A 314 19.30 -9.83 2.06
C LEU A 314 20.14 -8.61 2.43
N MET A 315 19.67 -7.42 2.07
CA MET A 315 20.23 -6.16 2.55
C MET A 315 19.44 -5.71 3.78
N ILE A 316 20.12 -5.47 4.91
CA ILE A 316 19.53 -4.96 6.16
C ILE A 316 20.06 -3.56 6.39
N ILE A 317 19.18 -2.57 6.53
CA ILE A 317 19.57 -1.17 6.80
C ILE A 317 19.04 -0.74 8.16
N SER A 318 19.94 -0.31 9.06
CA SER A 318 19.59 0.11 10.41
C SER A 318 20.55 1.16 10.96
N GLN A 319 20.15 1.86 12.03
CA GLN A 319 21.05 2.71 12.82
C GLN A 319 21.94 1.90 13.80
N ALA A 320 21.83 0.58 13.81
CA ALA A 320 22.71 -0.25 14.62
C ALA A 320 24.16 -0.16 14.10
N SER A 321 25.13 -0.01 14.99
CA SER A 321 26.55 0.05 14.60
C SER A 321 27.21 -1.33 14.46
N SER A 322 26.45 -2.41 14.64
CA SER A 322 26.91 -3.80 14.62
C SER A 322 25.75 -4.75 14.28
N VAL A 323 26.09 -5.92 13.71
CA VAL A 323 25.15 -7.04 13.48
C VAL A 323 24.68 -7.73 14.76
N SER A 324 25.27 -7.40 15.91
CA SER A 324 24.86 -7.95 17.20
C SER A 324 23.38 -7.67 17.48
N GLY A 325 22.63 -8.72 17.83
CA GLY A 325 21.20 -8.63 18.13
C GLY A 325 20.28 -8.88 16.92
N PHE A 326 20.84 -8.96 15.70
CA PHE A 326 20.12 -9.45 14.52
C PHE A 326 20.19 -10.98 14.45
N TYR A 327 19.05 -11.59 14.17
CA TYR A 327 18.91 -13.03 13.99
C TYR A 327 18.21 -13.32 12.68
N LEU A 328 18.87 -14.08 11.81
CA LEU A 328 18.34 -14.59 10.55
C LEU A 328 18.12 -16.10 10.72
N ASP A 329 16.90 -16.57 10.52
CA ASP A 329 16.52 -17.98 10.69
C ASP A 329 17.00 -18.56 12.03
N GLN A 330 16.77 -17.79 13.09
CA GLN A 330 17.13 -18.10 14.49
C GLN A 330 18.64 -18.20 14.76
N LYS A 331 19.49 -17.89 13.78
CA LYS A 331 20.93 -17.84 13.93
C LYS A 331 21.40 -16.38 14.01
N PRO A 332 22.39 -16.06 14.85
CA PRO A 332 22.97 -14.72 14.86
C PRO A 332 23.45 -14.32 13.47
N LEU A 333 23.16 -13.10 13.02
CA LEU A 333 23.55 -12.64 11.69
C LEU A 333 25.08 -12.73 11.46
N SER A 334 25.86 -12.66 12.53
CA SER A 334 27.32 -12.86 12.52
C SER A 334 27.78 -14.26 12.09
N SER A 335 26.89 -15.25 12.00
CA SER A 335 27.22 -16.58 11.45
C SER A 335 27.19 -16.64 9.93
N TYR A 336 26.72 -15.59 9.27
CA TYR A 336 26.62 -15.51 7.81
C TYR A 336 27.76 -14.66 7.24
N SER A 337 28.13 -14.92 5.98
CA SER A 337 29.00 -14.02 5.23
C SER A 337 28.21 -12.77 4.82
N TYR A 338 28.73 -11.60 5.16
CA TYR A 338 28.11 -10.33 4.80
C TYR A 338 29.14 -9.29 4.35
N TRP A 339 28.69 -8.36 3.52
CA TRP A 339 29.36 -7.09 3.26
C TRP A 339 28.72 -6.00 4.10
N VAL A 340 29.50 -4.99 4.48
CA VAL A 340 29.01 -3.86 5.27
C VAL A 340 29.40 -2.53 4.63
N LYS A 341 28.47 -1.59 4.67
CA LYS A 341 28.68 -0.17 4.34
C LYS A 341 28.04 0.72 5.40
N GLU A 342 28.50 1.96 5.48
CA GLU A 342 27.94 2.98 6.36
C GLU A 342 27.71 4.26 5.58
N SER A 343 26.58 4.92 5.83
CA SER A 343 26.29 6.25 5.31
C SER A 343 25.36 7.00 6.24
N GLY A 344 25.79 8.18 6.69
CA GLY A 344 24.96 9.10 7.46
C GLY A 344 24.39 8.52 8.76
N GLY A 345 25.14 7.65 9.43
CA GLY A 345 24.74 7.01 10.69
C GLY A 345 23.81 5.80 10.50
N PHE A 346 23.72 5.26 9.29
CA PHE A 346 23.05 4.01 8.98
C PHE A 346 24.08 3.01 8.45
N TRP A 347 23.93 1.77 8.87
CA TRP A 347 24.71 0.64 8.40
C TRP A 347 23.85 -0.24 7.51
N ALA A 348 24.44 -0.71 6.43
CA ALA A 348 23.84 -1.67 5.51
C ALA A 348 24.67 -2.96 5.52
N TRP A 349 24.03 -4.07 5.88
CA TRP A 349 24.64 -5.41 5.79
C TRP A 349 23.99 -6.20 4.66
N GLU A 350 24.78 -6.58 3.67
CA GLU A 350 24.35 -7.42 2.55
C GLU A 350 24.77 -8.86 2.82
N VAL A 351 23.80 -9.73 3.09
CA VAL A 351 24.00 -11.13 3.47
C VAL A 351 23.68 -12.03 2.28
N SER A 352 24.54 -13.00 1.98
CA SER A 352 24.26 -14.02 0.96
C SER A 352 23.46 -15.18 1.54
N LEU A 353 22.32 -15.49 0.92
CA LEU A 353 21.44 -16.61 1.27
C LEU A 353 21.64 -17.84 0.36
N GLY A 354 22.46 -17.69 -0.68
CA GLY A 354 22.72 -18.74 -1.67
C GLY A 354 21.48 -19.09 -2.50
N LYS A 355 21.51 -20.27 -3.12
CA LYS A 355 20.37 -20.86 -3.83
C LYS A 355 19.48 -21.63 -2.87
N SER A 356 18.65 -20.91 -2.14
CA SER A 356 17.66 -21.46 -1.22
C SER A 356 16.25 -21.05 -1.64
N GLU A 357 15.31 -21.97 -1.47
CA GLU A 357 13.89 -21.69 -1.63
C GLU A 357 13.23 -21.81 -0.27
N GLY A 358 12.34 -20.86 0.04
CA GLY A 358 11.47 -20.94 1.18
C GLY A 358 11.33 -19.64 1.94
N ARG A 359 10.59 -19.75 3.05
CA ARG A 359 10.43 -18.68 4.04
C ARG A 359 11.74 -18.48 4.80
N HIS A 360 12.08 -17.21 5.01
CA HIS A 360 13.06 -16.75 5.97
C HIS A 360 12.43 -15.83 7.01
N GLU A 361 13.09 -15.69 8.16
CA GLU A 361 12.78 -14.65 9.14
C GLU A 361 14.03 -13.87 9.56
N ILE A 362 13.88 -12.56 9.69
CA ILE A 362 14.92 -11.68 10.22
C ILE A 362 14.31 -10.82 11.31
N TYR A 363 14.99 -10.73 12.45
CA TYR A 363 14.51 -9.93 13.56
C TYR A 363 15.63 -9.34 14.39
N HIS A 364 15.30 -8.26 15.08
CA HIS A 364 16.15 -7.61 16.05
C HIS A 364 15.34 -7.32 17.31
N LYS A 365 15.97 -7.48 18.49
CA LYS A 365 15.24 -7.40 19.77
C LYS A 365 14.65 -6.02 20.08
N TYR A 366 15.32 -4.94 19.68
CA TYR A 366 14.98 -3.57 20.09
C TYR A 366 14.95 -2.56 18.95
N LEU A 367 15.97 -2.57 18.10
CA LEU A 367 16.10 -1.67 16.96
C LEU A 367 15.20 -2.08 15.80
N THR A 368 14.71 -1.07 15.10
CA THR A 368 14.04 -1.21 13.81
C THR A 368 15.04 -1.12 12.66
N PHE A 369 14.64 -1.66 11.52
CA PHE A 369 15.44 -1.72 10.32
C PHE A 369 14.54 -1.89 9.10
N THR A 370 15.05 -1.63 7.91
CA THR A 370 14.38 -1.94 6.65
C THR A 370 15.16 -3.03 5.92
N ILE A 371 14.50 -3.75 5.02
CA ILE A 371 15.15 -4.81 4.26
C ILE A 371 14.92 -4.68 2.76
N TYR A 372 15.89 -5.19 2.00
CA TYR A 372 15.72 -5.51 0.58
C TYR A 372 16.07 -6.99 0.39
N VAL A 373 15.17 -7.70 -0.26
CA VAL A 373 15.39 -9.08 -0.67
C VAL A 373 15.49 -9.06 -2.18
N TYR A 374 16.58 -9.60 -2.71
CA TYR A 374 16.78 -9.67 -4.14
C TYR A 374 17.54 -10.94 -4.51
N GLY A 375 17.35 -11.38 -5.74
CA GLY A 375 18.04 -12.55 -6.27
C GLY A 375 18.51 -12.32 -7.69
N VAL A 376 19.62 -12.97 -8.05
CA VAL A 376 20.16 -12.95 -9.41
C VAL A 376 20.44 -14.35 -9.92
N GLU A 377 20.13 -14.56 -11.19
CA GLU A 377 20.57 -15.69 -11.99
C GLU A 377 20.89 -15.17 -13.42
N SER A 378 21.56 -15.99 -14.22
CA SER A 378 21.90 -15.69 -15.61
C SER A 378 20.68 -15.15 -16.37
N TYR A 379 20.74 -13.86 -16.72
CA TYR A 379 19.68 -13.13 -17.43
C TYR A 379 18.32 -13.09 -16.71
N THR A 380 18.30 -13.13 -15.38
CA THR A 380 17.08 -12.89 -14.60
C THR A 380 17.42 -12.38 -13.21
N SER A 381 16.51 -11.61 -12.64
CA SER A 381 16.62 -11.16 -11.26
C SER A 381 15.23 -10.96 -10.68
N TYR A 382 15.18 -10.67 -9.40
CA TYR A 382 14.00 -10.12 -8.75
C TYR A 382 14.46 -9.25 -7.59
N GLY A 383 13.61 -8.33 -7.14
CA GLY A 383 13.88 -7.66 -5.88
C GLY A 383 12.71 -6.86 -5.37
N TYR A 384 12.52 -6.92 -4.05
CA TYR A 384 11.51 -6.16 -3.34
C TYR A 384 12.07 -5.64 -2.02
N SER A 385 11.46 -4.60 -1.48
CA SER A 385 11.79 -4.04 -0.18
C SER A 385 10.66 -4.24 0.82
N MET A 386 10.99 -4.16 2.11
CA MET A 386 10.01 -4.15 3.21
C MET A 386 10.43 -3.14 4.28
N GLY A 387 9.44 -2.58 4.99
CA GLY A 387 9.64 -1.54 6.00
C GLY A 387 9.00 -0.18 5.65
N GLN A 388 8.10 -0.14 4.67
CA GLN A 388 7.20 0.99 4.35
C GLN A 388 5.77 0.78 4.88
N GLU A 389 5.57 -0.25 5.70
CA GLU A 389 4.29 -0.53 6.35
C GLU A 389 3.95 0.62 7.29
N THR A 390 2.69 1.06 7.26
CA THR A 390 2.27 2.04 8.24
C THR A 390 2.26 1.40 9.61
N HIS A 391 3.09 1.91 10.52
CA HIS A 391 2.66 2.00 11.91
C HIS A 391 1.31 2.71 11.87
N HIS A 392 0.20 1.98 12.07
CA HIS A 392 -1.18 2.50 11.90
C HIS A 392 -1.25 3.96 12.36
N PRO A 393 -1.14 4.96 11.47
CA PRO A 393 -1.00 6.32 11.93
C PRO A 393 -2.26 6.62 12.72
N ALA A 394 -2.10 7.27 13.86
CA ALA A 394 -3.23 7.44 14.75
C ALA A 394 -4.37 8.10 13.96
N SER A 395 -5.49 7.41 13.79
CA SER A 395 -6.53 7.78 12.83
C SER A 395 -7.86 7.92 13.53
N LEU A 396 -8.59 8.97 13.18
CA LEU A 396 -9.93 9.23 13.66
C LEU A 396 -10.92 9.03 12.51
N GLN A 397 -11.86 8.11 12.70
CA GLN A 397 -12.99 7.91 11.80
C GLN A 397 -14.28 8.35 12.49
N CYS A 398 -14.93 9.38 11.96
CA CYS A 398 -16.24 9.83 12.44
C CYS A 398 -17.34 9.02 11.73
N LEU A 399 -18.18 8.35 12.51
CA LEU A 399 -19.30 7.52 12.08
C LEU A 399 -20.64 8.19 12.44
N SER A 400 -21.76 7.65 11.97
CA SER A 400 -23.08 8.22 12.20
C SER A 400 -23.54 8.21 13.67
N ARG A 401 -22.96 7.35 14.52
CA ARG A 401 -23.36 7.18 15.94
C ARG A 401 -22.22 7.38 16.95
N GLY A 402 -21.05 7.76 16.48
CA GLY A 402 -19.84 7.86 17.30
C GLY A 402 -18.62 8.09 16.43
N ALA A 403 -17.45 7.92 17.02
CA ALA A 403 -16.19 7.90 16.30
C ALA A 403 -15.35 6.70 16.74
N GLU A 404 -14.40 6.33 15.91
CA GLU A 404 -13.41 5.31 16.22
C GLU A 404 -12.03 5.93 16.08
N TYR A 405 -11.19 5.74 17.09
CA TYR A 405 -9.81 6.21 17.09
C TYR A 405 -8.85 5.04 17.18
N SER A 406 -8.03 4.86 16.16
CA SER A 406 -6.98 3.86 16.14
C SER A 406 -5.68 4.48 16.63
N LEU A 407 -5.10 3.96 17.70
CA LEU A 407 -3.82 4.41 18.27
C LEU A 407 -2.75 3.31 18.07
N PRO A 408 -1.67 3.54 17.32
CA PRO A 408 -0.70 2.48 17.05
C PRO A 408 0.04 2.01 18.30
N TYR A 409 0.24 0.69 18.41
CA TYR A 409 0.75 0.05 19.62
C TYR A 409 2.17 0.47 19.99
N ASN A 410 3.00 0.85 19.02
CA ASN A 410 4.36 1.34 19.25
C ASN A 410 4.40 2.64 20.09
N LEU A 411 3.37 3.50 19.99
CA LEU A 411 3.27 4.70 20.80
C LEU A 411 3.03 4.39 22.29
N LEU A 412 2.30 3.31 22.60
CA LEU A 412 2.14 2.84 23.97
C LEU A 412 3.47 2.34 24.55
N ALA A 413 4.23 1.59 23.76
CA ALA A 413 5.54 1.09 24.17
C ALA A 413 6.52 2.25 24.45
N ALA A 414 6.53 3.29 23.60
CA ALA A 414 7.34 4.49 23.81
C ALA A 414 6.91 5.28 25.06
N ALA A 415 5.60 5.33 25.36
CA ALA A 415 5.04 5.97 26.55
C ALA A 415 5.14 5.11 27.82
N ASN A 416 5.55 3.83 27.71
CA ASN A 416 5.54 2.83 28.78
C ASN A 416 4.14 2.62 29.40
N LEU A 417 3.12 2.52 28.56
CA LEU A 417 1.71 2.30 28.91
C LEU A 417 1.22 0.94 28.37
N LYS A 418 0.20 0.36 29.00
CA LYS A 418 -0.52 -0.83 28.53
C LYS A 418 -1.80 -0.42 27.81
N VAL A 419 -2.40 -1.36 27.07
CA VAL A 419 -3.68 -1.15 26.38
C VAL A 419 -4.78 -0.67 27.33
N LEU A 420 -4.88 -1.27 28.52
CA LEU A 420 -5.87 -0.92 29.56
C LEU A 420 -5.63 0.47 30.19
N ASP A 421 -4.46 1.06 29.96
CA ASP A 421 -4.11 2.40 30.46
C ASP A 421 -4.62 3.51 29.53
N ILE A 422 -5.12 3.15 28.34
CA ILE A 422 -5.69 4.07 27.37
C ILE A 422 -7.22 4.07 27.51
N HIS A 423 -7.79 5.25 27.74
CA HIS A 423 -9.22 5.43 27.97
C HIS A 423 -9.71 6.81 27.48
N LEU A 424 -11.03 6.99 27.39
CA LEU A 424 -11.65 8.28 27.11
C LEU A 424 -11.76 9.15 28.38
N GLU A 425 -12.43 10.29 28.31
CA GLU A 425 -12.74 11.09 29.51
C GLU A 425 -13.42 10.24 30.62
N ASP A 426 -14.23 9.24 30.23
CA ASP A 426 -14.69 8.17 31.13
C ASP A 426 -13.67 7.00 31.17
N PRO A 427 -13.03 6.73 32.33
CA PRO A 427 -12.05 5.65 32.47
C PRO A 427 -12.59 4.23 32.25
N GLN A 428 -13.91 4.02 32.28
CA GLN A 428 -14.51 2.73 31.95
C GLN A 428 -14.51 2.45 30.45
N CYS A 429 -14.35 3.48 29.62
CA CYS A 429 -14.29 3.35 28.17
C CYS A 429 -12.84 3.23 27.72
N GLN A 430 -12.34 2.00 27.80
CA GLN A 430 -10.95 1.64 27.49
C GLN A 430 -10.77 1.23 26.03
N GLY A 431 -9.52 1.31 25.56
CA GLY A 431 -9.14 0.80 24.25
C GLY A 431 -9.08 -0.71 24.19
N GLU A 432 -9.41 -1.28 23.04
CA GLU A 432 -9.30 -2.70 22.72
C GLU A 432 -8.13 -2.93 21.76
N LEU A 433 -7.36 -4.01 21.94
CA LEU A 433 -6.29 -4.35 21.01
C LEU A 433 -6.89 -4.95 19.74
N GLU A 434 -6.61 -4.34 18.59
CA GLU A 434 -7.02 -4.82 17.28
C GLU A 434 -5.82 -4.77 16.33
N GLY A 435 -5.31 -5.96 15.97
CA GLY A 435 -4.06 -6.09 15.21
C GLY A 435 -2.87 -5.43 15.93
N ARG A 436 -2.26 -4.43 15.29
CA ARG A 436 -1.11 -3.66 15.81
C ARG A 436 -1.49 -2.27 16.33
N ALA A 437 -2.77 -2.00 16.58
CA ALA A 437 -3.25 -0.76 17.19
C ALA A 437 -4.24 -1.03 18.33
N VAL A 438 -4.44 0.01 19.13
CA VAL A 438 -5.49 0.09 20.15
C VAL A 438 -6.64 0.87 19.56
N LEU A 439 -7.78 0.21 19.35
CA LEU A 439 -9.01 0.84 18.90
C LEU A 439 -9.78 1.40 20.09
N LEU A 440 -10.09 2.69 20.06
CA LEU A 440 -11.01 3.34 20.98
C LEU A 440 -12.32 3.66 20.29
N LYS A 441 -13.42 3.12 20.83
CA LYS A 441 -14.78 3.45 20.41
C LYS A 441 -15.29 4.65 21.20
N ILE A 442 -15.61 5.73 20.51
CA ILE A 442 -16.01 7.04 21.05
C ILE A 442 -17.49 7.29 20.73
N PRO A 443 -18.43 6.70 21.49
CA PRO A 443 -19.86 6.95 21.27
C PRO A 443 -20.20 8.42 21.58
N PHE A 444 -21.04 9.04 20.75
CA PHE A 444 -21.40 10.45 20.93
C PHE A 444 -22.32 10.72 22.14
N THR A 445 -22.97 9.69 22.68
CA THR A 445 -23.95 9.81 23.76
C THR A 445 -23.44 9.41 25.15
N ARG A 446 -22.21 8.88 25.26
CA ARG A 446 -21.64 8.38 26.52
C ARG A 446 -20.11 8.53 26.52
N CYS A 447 -19.43 7.98 27.53
CA CYS A 447 -17.97 8.00 27.66
C CYS A 447 -17.35 9.42 27.76
N GLY A 448 -18.10 10.40 28.28
CA GLY A 448 -17.64 11.79 28.38
C GLY A 448 -17.74 12.62 27.10
N SER A 449 -18.30 12.08 26.01
CA SER A 449 -18.47 12.85 24.77
C SER A 449 -19.44 14.02 24.97
N THR A 450 -19.07 15.20 24.47
CA THR A 450 -19.89 16.42 24.54
C THR A 450 -20.18 16.98 23.16
N LEU A 451 -21.41 17.46 22.94
CA LEU A 451 -21.78 18.23 21.75
C LEU A 451 -21.46 19.70 21.98
N GLN A 452 -20.73 20.32 21.06
CA GLN A 452 -20.41 21.74 21.09
C GLN A 452 -20.70 22.37 19.73
N HIS A 453 -20.74 23.71 19.71
CA HIS A 453 -20.94 24.51 18.51
C HIS A 453 -19.74 25.43 18.34
N ASP A 454 -19.25 25.59 17.11
CA ASP A 454 -18.21 26.56 16.82
C ASP A 454 -18.79 27.99 16.67
N GLU A 455 -17.90 28.98 16.55
CA GLU A 455 -18.28 30.39 16.39
C GLU A 455 -19.11 30.65 15.11
N ASN A 456 -19.09 29.73 14.14
CA ASN A 456 -19.84 29.78 12.90
C ASN A 456 -21.16 28.99 12.96
N GLY A 457 -21.52 28.43 14.11
CA GLY A 457 -22.74 27.63 14.32
C GLY A 457 -22.65 26.17 13.86
N LYS A 458 -21.47 25.67 13.45
CA LYS A 458 -21.26 24.27 13.08
C LYS A 458 -21.20 23.41 14.33
N SER A 459 -22.00 22.35 14.36
CA SER A 459 -22.08 21.43 15.48
C SER A 459 -20.98 20.38 15.39
N TYR A 460 -20.35 20.02 16.51
CA TYR A 460 -19.34 18.97 16.55
C TYR A 460 -19.34 18.23 17.89
N TYR A 461 -19.05 16.94 17.85
CA TYR A 461 -18.80 16.16 19.05
C TYR A 461 -17.33 16.22 19.43
N LYS A 462 -17.05 16.36 20.72
CA LYS A 462 -15.72 16.41 21.30
C LYS A 462 -15.56 15.34 22.40
N ASN A 463 -14.39 14.73 22.46
CA ASN A 463 -13.91 13.91 23.58
C ASN A 463 -12.38 14.01 23.65
N THR A 464 -11.76 13.50 24.70
CA THR A 464 -10.30 13.48 24.87
C THR A 464 -9.85 12.07 25.23
N ILE A 465 -8.84 11.57 24.52
CA ILE A 465 -8.22 10.27 24.80
C ILE A 465 -7.05 10.48 25.75
N TYR A 466 -7.01 9.73 26.84
CA TYR A 466 -5.96 9.76 27.83
C TYR A 466 -5.19 8.43 27.87
N GLY A 467 -3.87 8.54 28.03
CA GLY A 467 -3.01 7.43 28.43
C GLY A 467 -2.43 7.71 29.81
N THR A 468 -2.99 7.06 30.82
CA THR A 468 -2.72 7.38 32.24
C THR A 468 -1.77 6.36 32.84
N ILE A 469 -0.72 6.82 33.53
CA ILE A 469 0.20 5.88 34.18
C ILE A 469 -0.55 5.14 35.32
N PRO A 470 -0.44 3.81 35.41
CA PRO A 470 -1.11 3.02 36.44
C PRO A 470 -0.92 3.60 37.84
N ASN A 471 -2.01 3.70 38.60
CA ASN A 471 -2.06 4.22 39.98
C ASN A 471 -1.62 5.68 40.15
N THR A 472 -1.68 6.50 39.10
CA THR A 472 -1.40 7.95 39.17
C THR A 472 -2.45 8.75 38.41
N SER A 473 -2.47 10.08 38.60
CA SER A 473 -3.25 11.03 37.80
C SER A 473 -2.43 11.64 36.65
N VAL A 474 -1.28 11.06 36.31
CA VAL A 474 -0.38 11.62 35.30
C VAL A 474 -0.73 11.04 33.93
N HIS A 475 -1.15 11.91 33.01
CA HIS A 475 -1.39 11.57 31.62
C HIS A 475 -0.10 11.73 30.80
N ARG A 476 0.35 10.65 30.15
CA ARG A 476 1.47 10.68 29.19
C ARG A 476 1.00 10.85 27.75
N ILE A 477 -0.27 10.55 27.51
CA ILE A 477 -0.96 10.76 26.23
C ILE A 477 -2.21 11.57 26.53
N GLU A 478 -2.42 12.64 25.77
CA GLU A 478 -3.63 13.45 25.79
C GLU A 478 -3.92 13.89 24.35
N ILE A 479 -5.00 13.35 23.78
CA ILE A 479 -5.34 13.56 22.37
C ILE A 479 -6.78 14.08 22.30
N PRO A 480 -6.99 15.36 21.97
CA PRO A 480 -8.32 15.89 21.76
C PRO A 480 -8.88 15.37 20.43
N VAL A 481 -10.11 14.87 20.48
CA VAL A 481 -10.84 14.32 19.34
C VAL A 481 -12.04 15.22 19.04
N LYS A 482 -12.22 15.56 17.76
CA LYS A 482 -13.33 16.39 17.27
C LYS A 482 -13.94 15.76 16.01
N CYS A 483 -15.24 15.51 16.02
CA CYS A 483 -16.02 15.07 14.87
C CYS A 483 -17.08 16.12 14.52
N GLU A 484 -16.91 16.78 13.38
CA GLU A 484 -17.84 17.81 12.91
C GLU A 484 -19.06 17.18 12.23
N LEU A 485 -20.23 17.74 12.49
CA LEU A 485 -21.49 17.38 11.84
C LEU A 485 -21.74 18.34 10.68
N ASP A 486 -22.05 17.79 9.52
CA ASP A 486 -22.58 18.58 8.41
C ASP A 486 -24.05 18.87 8.66
N SER A 487 -24.43 20.15 8.65
CA SER A 487 -25.77 20.61 9.03
C SER A 487 -26.83 20.32 7.96
N ASN A 488 -26.46 20.14 6.69
CA ASN A 488 -27.35 19.79 5.59
C ASN A 488 -26.65 18.79 4.65
N GLN A 489 -27.15 17.56 4.54
CA GLN A 489 -26.70 16.60 3.52
C GLN A 489 -27.87 16.15 2.66
N THR A 490 -27.72 16.28 1.34
CA THR A 490 -28.67 15.72 0.37
C THR A 490 -28.37 14.24 0.17
N ILE A 491 -29.23 13.36 0.68
CA ILE A 491 -29.08 11.92 0.49
C ILE A 491 -29.83 11.49 -0.77
N ASN A 492 -29.10 11.02 -1.78
CA ASN A 492 -29.69 10.42 -2.98
C ASN A 492 -29.90 8.92 -2.77
N PHE A 493 -31.16 8.49 -2.63
CA PHE A 493 -31.53 7.08 -2.59
C PHE A 493 -31.86 6.56 -3.98
N ASN A 494 -30.99 5.71 -4.54
CA ASN A 494 -31.28 4.95 -5.76
C ASN A 494 -31.73 3.53 -5.39
N LEU A 495 -33.02 3.25 -5.53
CA LEU A 495 -33.59 1.91 -5.31
C LEU A 495 -33.53 1.11 -6.62
N PHE A 496 -32.76 0.03 -6.64
CA PHE A 496 -32.75 -0.94 -7.73
C PHE A 496 -33.51 -2.19 -7.29
N PRO A 497 -34.70 -2.50 -7.84
CA PRO A 497 -35.41 -3.72 -7.48
C PRO A 497 -34.60 -4.96 -7.89
N GLN A 498 -34.33 -5.85 -6.94
CA GLN A 498 -33.74 -7.16 -7.23
C GLN A 498 -34.86 -8.17 -7.54
N ILE A 499 -34.75 -8.85 -8.69
CA ILE A 499 -35.70 -9.89 -9.09
C ILE A 499 -35.40 -11.16 -8.30
N ALA A 500 -36.26 -11.49 -7.33
CA ALA A 500 -36.10 -12.70 -6.50
C ALA A 500 -36.55 -14.00 -7.21
N SER A 501 -37.41 -13.90 -8.23
CA SER A 501 -37.84 -15.04 -9.06
C SER A 501 -38.42 -14.55 -10.39
N SER A 502 -38.05 -15.17 -11.51
CA SER A 502 -38.65 -14.90 -12.83
C SER A 502 -39.68 -15.98 -13.17
N VAL A 503 -40.92 -15.57 -13.41
CA VAL A 503 -41.95 -16.42 -14.02
C VAL A 503 -42.16 -15.91 -15.44
N SER A 504 -41.63 -16.62 -16.43
CA SER A 504 -41.76 -16.25 -17.85
C SER A 504 -43.12 -16.70 -18.41
N ARG A 505 -44.16 -15.90 -18.17
CA ARG A 505 -45.31 -15.83 -19.09
C ARG A 505 -45.35 -14.41 -19.66
N GLY A 506 -45.23 -14.30 -20.98
CA GLY A 506 -45.05 -13.04 -21.68
C GLY A 506 -46.09 -11.97 -21.31
N GLY A 507 -45.62 -10.86 -20.77
CA GLY A 507 -46.39 -9.67 -20.43
C GLY A 507 -45.46 -8.57 -19.90
N ASN A 508 -45.73 -7.32 -20.26
CA ASN A 508 -45.06 -6.16 -19.67
C ASN A 508 -45.84 -5.73 -18.43
N PHE A 509 -45.16 -5.64 -17.28
CA PHE A 509 -45.73 -5.14 -16.03
C PHE A 509 -45.14 -3.76 -15.73
N ASN A 510 -46.00 -2.77 -15.47
CA ASN A 510 -45.58 -1.48 -14.94
C ASN A 510 -45.63 -1.54 -13.41
N VAL A 511 -44.46 -1.40 -12.77
CA VAL A 511 -44.34 -1.27 -11.32
C VAL A 511 -44.01 0.19 -11.02
N SER A 512 -44.77 0.81 -10.13
CA SER A 512 -44.52 2.17 -9.63
C SER A 512 -44.45 2.15 -8.12
N LEU A 513 -43.47 2.84 -7.54
CA LEU A 513 -43.31 2.99 -6.10
C LEU A 513 -43.77 4.38 -5.66
N LYS A 514 -44.43 4.48 -4.50
CA LYS A 514 -44.83 5.75 -3.88
C LYS A 514 -44.41 5.83 -2.42
N LEU A 515 -43.97 7.02 -2.01
CA LEU A 515 -43.62 7.32 -0.62
C LEU A 515 -44.84 7.86 0.13
N TYR A 516 -44.95 7.52 1.42
CA TYR A 516 -46.05 7.93 2.30
C TYR A 516 -45.52 8.46 3.64
N LYS A 517 -46.30 9.35 4.27
CA LYS A 517 -45.94 9.96 5.56
C LYS A 517 -46.15 9.05 6.77
N SER A 518 -46.91 7.97 6.62
CA SER A 518 -47.29 7.06 7.72
C SER A 518 -47.44 5.62 7.25
N ALA A 519 -47.42 4.68 8.20
CA ALA A 519 -47.62 3.25 7.96
C ALA A 519 -49.03 2.88 7.46
N SER A 520 -49.97 3.83 7.41
CA SER A 520 -51.32 3.60 6.89
C SER A 520 -51.40 3.68 5.36
N PHE A 521 -50.34 4.15 4.68
CA PHE A 521 -50.31 4.32 3.22
C PHE A 521 -51.47 5.16 2.66
N THR A 522 -51.96 6.12 3.46
CA THR A 522 -53.10 6.98 3.10
C THR A 522 -52.65 8.31 2.47
N ASP A 523 -51.49 8.82 2.90
CA ASP A 523 -51.03 10.17 2.59
C ASP A 523 -49.72 10.14 1.79
N PRO A 524 -49.80 10.06 0.44
CA PRO A 524 -48.63 9.98 -0.41
C PRO A 524 -47.87 11.32 -0.43
N ILE A 525 -46.56 11.24 -0.42
CA ILE A 525 -45.65 12.38 -0.58
C ILE A 525 -45.57 12.72 -2.06
N VAL A 526 -45.97 13.95 -2.40
CA VAL A 526 -46.02 14.46 -3.78
C VAL A 526 -45.02 15.60 -4.03
N GLU A 527 -44.29 16.02 -3.00
CA GLU A 527 -43.32 17.11 -3.06
C GLU A 527 -41.90 16.54 -3.10
N PHE A 528 -41.06 17.07 -4.00
CA PHE A 528 -39.65 16.71 -4.11
C PHE A 528 -38.80 17.98 -4.32
N PRO A 529 -37.70 18.15 -3.59
CA PRO A 529 -37.14 17.27 -2.56
C PRO A 529 -37.96 17.24 -1.26
N ILE A 530 -37.87 16.15 -0.49
CA ILE A 530 -38.50 16.00 0.82
C ILE A 530 -37.48 16.32 1.93
N GLU A 531 -37.88 17.13 2.90
CA GLU A 531 -37.12 17.35 4.13
C GLU A 531 -37.64 16.43 5.23
N VAL A 532 -36.73 15.71 5.89
CA VAL A 532 -37.06 14.76 6.97
C VAL A 532 -36.03 14.84 8.09
N ASP A 533 -36.51 14.70 9.33
CA ASP A 533 -35.64 14.66 10.50
C ASP A 533 -34.82 13.37 10.56
N LEU A 534 -33.59 13.46 11.08
CA LEU A 534 -32.75 12.31 11.38
C LEU A 534 -33.49 11.36 12.34
N HIS A 535 -33.59 10.08 11.97
CA HIS A 535 -34.36 8.98 12.63
C HIS A 535 -35.85 8.88 12.33
N SER A 536 -36.38 9.68 11.40
CA SER A 536 -37.73 9.48 10.86
C SER A 536 -37.81 8.22 9.97
N ILE A 537 -38.98 7.57 9.94
CA ILE A 537 -39.24 6.39 9.12
C ILE A 537 -39.97 6.83 7.85
N LEU A 538 -39.44 6.47 6.68
CA LEU A 538 -40.10 6.64 5.39
C LEU A 538 -40.86 5.37 5.03
N TYR A 539 -42.14 5.52 4.65
CA TYR A 539 -43.00 4.40 4.25
C TYR A 539 -43.09 4.35 2.72
N LEU A 540 -42.93 3.17 2.13
CA LEU A 540 -42.90 2.95 0.68
C LEU A 540 -43.89 1.83 0.31
N GLU A 541 -44.74 2.07 -0.67
CA GLU A 541 -45.64 1.07 -1.29
C GLU A 541 -45.30 0.86 -2.77
#